data_AF-A0A4Q5QGZ1-F1
#
_entry.id   AF-A0A4Q5QGZ1-F1
#
_cell.length_a   1.000
_cell.length_b   1.000
_cell.length_c   1.000
_cell.angle_alpha   90.00
_cell.angle_beta   90.00
_cell.angle_gamma   90.00
#
_symmetry.space_group_name_H-M   'P 1'
#
loop_
_entity.id
_entity.type
_entity.pdbx_description
1 polymer ?
#
loop_
_entity_poly.entity_id
_entity_poly.type
_entity_poly.pdbx_seq_one_letter_code
_entity_poly.pdbx_strand_id
1 'polypeptide(L)'
;MLTLSAAIVAVSGPAYADTRPPADTFPVTIAVDAGDPGKPVDPVWRFFGADEANYATMKDGRSTLATLGALSPDHVYFRTHNLLTSGDGTPALKWGSTGIYSEDRDGRPVYNWAVVDRIFDIYRARGVKPYVELGFMPEALSTRPVPYQHDWRPGSGSLRTGWAYPPRDYARWEELIHQWVLHCIARYGRADVASWYFETWNEANLPQYYWGGTREEFFRLHDAAVRGVRRALPEARVGGPDSAGAGDDFLTAFMAHAQAAGTPTDFLSFHAKGQPEVIAANSLSAALRCVFSPM
;
A
#
# COMPACT_ATOMS: atom_id res chain seq x y z
N MET A 1 -39.73 25.14 -43.86
CA MET A 1 -39.89 24.08 -42.84
C MET A 1 -39.53 22.77 -43.50
N LEU A 2 -38.29 22.30 -43.31
CA LEU A 2 -37.84 20.97 -43.75
C LEU A 2 -37.48 20.19 -42.47
N THR A 3 -38.36 19.28 -42.08
CA THR A 3 -38.13 18.32 -40.99
C THR A 3 -37.31 17.16 -41.51
N LEU A 4 -36.08 17.02 -41.00
CA LEU A 4 -35.23 15.86 -41.23
C LEU A 4 -35.63 14.76 -40.25
N SER A 5 -36.30 13.71 -40.73
CA SER A 5 -36.55 12.49 -39.95
C SER A 5 -35.31 11.59 -40.03
N ALA A 6 -34.59 11.43 -38.91
CA ALA A 6 -33.53 10.45 -38.79
C ALA A 6 -34.13 9.08 -38.43
N ALA A 7 -33.98 8.11 -39.34
CA ALA A 7 -34.37 6.72 -39.10
C ALA A 7 -33.33 6.05 -38.18
N ILE A 8 -33.78 5.61 -37.00
CA ILE A 8 -33.00 4.72 -36.13
C ILE A 8 -33.04 3.32 -36.74
N VAL A 9 -31.91 2.87 -37.29
CA VAL A 9 -31.72 1.45 -37.64
C VAL A 9 -31.40 0.71 -36.35
N ALA A 10 -32.39 -0.01 -35.81
CA ALA A 10 -32.17 -0.97 -34.74
C ALA A 10 -31.44 -2.18 -35.33
N VAL A 11 -30.14 -2.32 -35.04
CA VAL A 11 -29.39 -3.54 -35.34
C VAL A 11 -29.77 -4.58 -34.29
N SER A 12 -30.72 -5.44 -34.62
CA SER A 12 -31.02 -6.65 -33.86
C SER A 12 -29.88 -7.66 -34.05
N GLY A 13 -28.90 -7.62 -33.14
CA GLY A 13 -27.91 -8.69 -33.00
C GLY A 13 -28.53 -9.91 -32.29
N PRO A 14 -28.11 -11.15 -32.63
CA PRO A 14 -28.57 -12.33 -31.93
C PRO A 14 -28.14 -12.29 -30.46
N ALA A 15 -29.11 -12.34 -29.55
CA ALA A 15 -28.86 -12.63 -28.14
C ALA A 15 -28.40 -14.09 -28.03
N TYR A 16 -27.10 -14.32 -27.88
CA TYR A 16 -26.59 -15.64 -27.57
C TYR A 16 -26.85 -15.95 -26.10
N ALA A 17 -27.74 -16.92 -25.85
CA ALA A 17 -27.97 -17.48 -24.53
C ALA A 17 -26.69 -18.15 -24.01
N ASP A 18 -26.32 -17.86 -22.75
CA ASP A 18 -25.29 -18.60 -22.02
C ASP A 18 -25.68 -20.09 -22.03
N THR A 19 -24.85 -20.97 -22.62
CA THR A 19 -25.13 -22.40 -22.79
C THR A 19 -24.92 -23.21 -21.51
N ARG A 20 -24.70 -22.55 -20.37
CA ARG A 20 -24.77 -23.22 -19.08
C ARG A 20 -26.22 -23.69 -18.84
N PRO A 21 -26.44 -24.95 -18.40
CA PRO A 21 -27.73 -25.29 -17.81
C PRO A 21 -28.03 -24.23 -16.75
N PRO A 22 -29.27 -23.69 -16.67
CA PRO A 22 -29.63 -22.73 -15.65
C PRO A 22 -29.15 -23.32 -14.32
N ALA A 23 -28.26 -22.62 -13.62
CA ALA A 23 -27.93 -23.01 -12.25
C ALA A 23 -29.24 -23.22 -11.52
N ASP A 24 -29.36 -24.27 -10.69
CA ASP A 24 -30.60 -24.56 -9.95
C ASP A 24 -31.09 -23.29 -9.25
N THR A 25 -32.05 -22.60 -9.87
CA THR A 25 -32.58 -21.36 -9.35
C THR A 25 -33.67 -21.71 -8.38
N PHE A 26 -33.62 -21.16 -7.17
CA PHE A 26 -34.67 -21.29 -6.19
C PHE A 26 -35.10 -19.89 -5.73
N PRO A 27 -36.38 -19.71 -5.34
CA PRO A 27 -36.85 -18.43 -4.84
C PRO A 27 -36.19 -18.10 -3.50
N VAL A 28 -35.66 -16.89 -3.36
CA VAL A 28 -35.13 -16.34 -2.11
C VAL A 28 -36.01 -15.19 -1.68
N THR A 29 -36.57 -15.27 -0.47
CA THR A 29 -37.30 -14.16 0.17
C THR A 29 -36.40 -13.56 1.23
N ILE A 30 -36.09 -12.26 1.10
CA ILE A 30 -35.32 -11.50 2.08
C ILE A 30 -36.31 -10.60 2.84
N ALA A 31 -36.42 -10.80 4.15
CA ALA A 31 -37.18 -9.93 5.05
C ALA A 31 -36.21 -9.10 5.90
N VAL A 32 -36.42 -7.80 5.99
CA VAL A 32 -35.60 -6.86 6.79
C VAL A 32 -36.50 -6.23 7.84
N ASP A 33 -36.18 -6.45 9.12
CA ASP A 33 -36.83 -5.76 10.23
C ASP A 33 -36.04 -4.51 10.59
N ALA A 34 -36.52 -3.34 10.16
CA ALA A 34 -35.88 -2.05 10.48
C ALA A 34 -36.07 -1.62 11.95
N GLY A 35 -36.89 -2.32 12.73
CA GLY A 35 -37.09 -2.10 14.17
C GLY A 35 -36.09 -2.83 15.06
N ASP A 36 -35.35 -3.81 14.51
CA ASP A 36 -34.27 -4.52 15.18
C ASP A 36 -32.91 -4.06 14.62
N PRO A 37 -32.15 -3.21 15.34
CA PRO A 37 -30.88 -2.69 14.83
C PRO A 37 -29.76 -3.74 14.76
N GLY A 38 -29.95 -4.94 15.33
CA GLY A 38 -28.94 -6.00 15.33
C GLY A 38 -27.63 -5.59 16.01
N LYS A 39 -26.51 -6.18 15.57
CA LYS A 39 -25.16 -5.83 16.05
C LYS A 39 -24.54 -4.74 15.16
N PRO A 40 -23.71 -3.83 15.72
CA PRO A 40 -22.93 -2.91 14.92
C PRO A 40 -22.06 -3.64 13.90
N VAL A 41 -21.96 -3.08 12.70
CA VAL A 41 -21.08 -3.59 11.65
C VAL A 41 -19.77 -2.80 11.72
N ASP A 42 -18.67 -3.49 11.97
CA ASP A 42 -17.34 -2.87 11.97
C ASP A 42 -16.90 -2.59 10.52
N PRO A 43 -16.57 -1.33 10.16
CA PRO A 43 -16.22 -0.96 8.80
C PRO A 43 -14.77 -1.36 8.48
N VAL A 44 -14.51 -2.66 8.32
CA VAL A 44 -13.17 -3.21 8.04
C VAL A 44 -12.64 -2.83 6.64
N TRP A 45 -13.51 -2.36 5.74
CA TRP A 45 -13.21 -1.96 4.35
C TRP A 45 -12.77 -0.48 4.20
N ARG A 46 -12.24 0.12 5.26
CA ARG A 46 -11.87 1.56 5.30
C ARG A 46 -10.42 1.86 4.93
N PHE A 47 -9.71 0.91 4.32
CA PHE A 47 -8.31 1.01 3.94
C PHE A 47 -8.19 1.00 2.42
N PHE A 48 -7.53 2.02 1.88
CA PHE A 48 -7.27 2.17 0.45
C PHE A 48 -5.77 2.36 0.23
N GLY A 49 -5.30 2.24 -1.00
CA GLY A 49 -3.91 2.53 -1.30
C GLY A 49 -3.63 2.68 -2.79
N ALA A 50 -2.40 3.11 -3.07
CA ALA A 50 -1.83 3.22 -4.40
C ALA A 50 -0.32 2.97 -4.30
N ASP A 51 0.34 2.64 -5.40
CA ASP A 51 1.77 2.35 -5.35
C ASP A 51 2.57 3.62 -5.07
N GLU A 52 2.33 4.71 -5.82
CA GLU A 52 3.25 5.85 -5.80
C GLU A 52 2.72 7.03 -4.99
N ALA A 53 3.39 7.32 -3.87
CA ALA A 53 2.98 8.36 -2.92
C ALA A 53 2.85 9.76 -3.54
N ASN A 54 3.69 10.09 -4.52
CA ASN A 54 3.74 11.44 -5.10
C ASN A 54 2.47 11.84 -5.87
N TYR A 55 1.73 10.87 -6.44
CA TYR A 55 0.46 11.13 -7.13
C TYR A 55 -0.61 11.70 -6.22
N ALA A 56 -0.51 11.52 -4.89
CA ALA A 56 -1.39 12.17 -3.93
C ALA A 56 -1.47 13.69 -4.14
N THR A 57 -0.35 14.30 -4.52
CA THR A 57 -0.25 15.76 -4.69
C THR A 57 -0.73 16.25 -6.05
N MET A 58 -0.99 15.34 -7.00
CA MET A 58 -1.47 15.62 -8.35
C MET A 58 -3.00 15.83 -8.38
N LYS A 59 -3.52 16.37 -9.48
CA LYS A 59 -4.95 16.70 -9.64
C LYS A 59 -5.86 15.53 -9.28
N ASP A 60 -5.64 14.37 -9.89
CA ASP A 60 -6.53 13.21 -9.72
C ASP A 60 -6.33 12.54 -8.37
N GLY A 61 -5.10 12.49 -7.83
CA GLY A 61 -4.86 12.02 -6.47
C GLY A 61 -5.59 12.86 -5.43
N ARG A 62 -5.55 14.20 -5.55
CA ARG A 62 -6.29 15.12 -4.67
C ARG A 62 -7.80 14.90 -4.75
N SER A 63 -8.33 14.62 -5.94
CA SER A 63 -9.75 14.34 -6.18
C SER A 63 -10.15 13.01 -5.54
N THR A 64 -9.40 11.94 -5.82
CA THR A 64 -9.62 10.60 -5.26
C THR A 64 -9.59 10.62 -3.75
N LEU A 65 -8.57 11.26 -3.14
CA LEU A 65 -8.46 11.36 -1.68
C LEU A 65 -9.60 12.16 -1.06
N ALA A 66 -10.14 13.17 -1.76
CA ALA A 66 -11.29 13.94 -1.27
C ALA A 66 -12.56 13.08 -1.27
N THR A 67 -12.77 12.30 -2.34
CA THR A 67 -13.88 11.34 -2.42
C THR A 67 -13.78 10.28 -1.33
N LEU A 68 -12.60 9.67 -1.15
CA LEU A 68 -12.38 8.64 -0.12
C LEU A 68 -12.59 9.22 1.28
N GLY A 69 -11.99 10.37 1.58
CA GLY A 69 -12.13 11.02 2.87
C GLY A 69 -13.57 11.40 3.22
N ALA A 70 -14.37 11.79 2.24
CA ALA A 70 -15.79 12.12 2.43
C ALA A 70 -16.66 10.91 2.80
N LEU A 71 -16.21 9.66 2.57
CA LEU A 71 -16.95 8.46 2.96
C LEU A 71 -17.07 8.34 4.49
N SER A 72 -15.98 8.64 5.21
CA SER A 72 -15.94 8.61 6.67
C SER A 72 -14.71 9.41 7.16
N PRO A 73 -14.84 10.73 7.35
CA PRO A 73 -13.73 11.59 7.76
C PRO A 73 -13.06 11.09 9.05
N ASP A 74 -11.73 11.08 9.06
CA ASP A 74 -10.86 10.59 10.14
C ASP A 74 -10.99 9.10 10.50
N HIS A 75 -11.71 8.34 9.67
CA HIS A 75 -11.82 6.89 9.77
C HIS A 75 -11.29 6.16 8.53
N VAL A 76 -11.06 6.85 7.41
CA VAL A 76 -10.47 6.28 6.21
C VAL A 76 -8.95 6.34 6.26
N TYR A 77 -8.29 5.26 5.84
CA TYR A 77 -6.84 5.16 5.77
C TYR A 77 -6.36 5.03 4.32
N PHE A 78 -5.19 5.61 4.02
CA PHE A 78 -4.54 5.50 2.71
C PHE A 78 -3.08 5.07 2.84
N ARG A 79 -2.71 4.03 2.11
CA ARG A 79 -1.39 3.40 2.10
C ARG A 79 -0.68 3.67 0.77
N THR A 80 0.60 4.05 0.82
CA THR A 80 1.43 4.20 -0.39
C THR A 80 2.87 3.77 -0.16
N HIS A 81 3.51 3.27 -1.22
CA HIS A 81 4.93 2.94 -1.19
C HIS A 81 5.82 4.19 -1.33
N ASN A 82 7.13 3.99 -1.14
CA ASN A 82 8.19 4.96 -1.45
C ASN A 82 8.18 6.25 -0.60
N LEU A 83 7.68 6.18 0.64
CA LEU A 83 7.72 7.32 1.56
C LEU A 83 9.15 7.66 2.03
N LEU A 84 10.09 6.72 1.92
CA LEU A 84 11.48 6.88 2.36
C LEU A 84 12.52 6.87 1.21
N THR A 85 12.09 6.66 -0.04
CA THR A 85 12.98 6.58 -1.20
C THR A 85 13.61 7.95 -1.52
N SER A 86 14.90 7.96 -1.88
CA SER A 86 15.62 9.17 -2.28
C SER A 86 15.14 9.68 -3.64
N GLY A 87 15.10 11.01 -3.80
CA GLY A 87 14.65 11.69 -5.01
C GLY A 87 14.04 13.05 -4.70
N ASP A 88 13.47 13.69 -5.71
CA ASP A 88 12.95 15.07 -5.65
C ASP A 88 11.42 15.15 -5.51
N GLY A 89 10.75 14.00 -5.46
CA GLY A 89 9.29 13.91 -5.41
C GLY A 89 8.59 13.95 -6.76
N THR A 90 9.33 13.85 -7.87
CA THR A 90 8.74 13.67 -9.20
C THR A 90 8.05 12.30 -9.29
N PRO A 91 6.74 12.24 -9.60
CA PRO A 91 6.02 10.99 -9.75
C PRO A 91 6.46 10.25 -11.02
N ALA A 92 6.56 8.93 -10.94
CA ALA A 92 6.77 8.06 -12.09
C ALA A 92 6.01 6.74 -11.88
N LEU A 93 5.83 5.94 -12.93
CA LEU A 93 5.12 4.67 -12.81
C LEU A 93 5.97 3.66 -12.03
N LYS A 94 5.36 3.00 -11.02
CA LYS A 94 6.04 2.11 -10.05
C LYS A 94 7.15 2.79 -9.23
N TRP A 95 7.21 4.12 -9.21
CA TRP A 95 8.23 4.88 -8.50
C TRP A 95 7.66 6.11 -7.79
N GLY A 96 8.11 6.30 -6.55
CA GLY A 96 7.93 7.53 -5.81
C GLY A 96 9.22 7.90 -5.09
N SER A 97 9.30 9.11 -4.57
CA SER A 97 10.39 9.55 -3.71
C SER A 97 9.99 10.72 -2.84
N THR A 98 10.68 10.88 -1.72
CA THR A 98 10.50 12.03 -0.82
C THR A 98 11.81 12.73 -0.52
N GLY A 99 12.95 12.06 -0.72
CA GLY A 99 14.26 12.61 -0.36
C GLY A 99 14.42 12.79 1.14
N ILE A 100 13.70 12.00 1.94
CA ILE A 100 13.59 12.18 3.40
C ILE A 100 14.92 12.09 4.14
N TYR A 101 15.87 11.33 3.58
CA TYR A 101 17.19 11.09 4.14
C TYR A 101 18.26 11.28 3.08
N SER A 102 19.30 12.01 3.45
CA SER A 102 20.59 12.07 2.77
C SER A 102 21.71 12.17 3.80
N GLU A 103 22.96 12.26 3.34
CA GLU A 103 24.10 12.51 4.21
C GLU A 103 24.90 13.69 3.67
N ASP A 104 25.44 14.51 4.59
CA ASP A 104 26.36 15.58 4.23
C ASP A 104 27.74 15.02 3.83
N ARG A 105 28.68 15.92 3.51
CA ARG A 105 30.05 15.55 3.08
C ARG A 105 30.84 14.79 4.16
N ASP A 106 30.45 14.93 5.43
CA ASP A 106 31.09 14.27 6.57
C ASP A 106 30.33 12.97 6.95
N GLY A 107 29.32 12.58 6.17
CA GLY A 107 28.51 11.39 6.43
C GLY A 107 27.51 11.55 7.57
N ARG A 108 27.16 12.78 7.97
CA ARG A 108 26.13 13.05 8.98
C ARG A 108 24.74 12.99 8.34
N PRO A 109 23.75 12.37 9.01
CA PRO A 109 22.37 12.37 8.56
C PRO A 109 21.82 13.77 8.31
N VAL A 110 21.14 13.94 7.18
CA VAL A 110 20.35 15.13 6.86
C VAL A 110 18.92 14.67 6.57
N TYR A 111 17.96 15.24 7.30
CA TYR A 111 16.55 14.92 7.15
C TYR A 111 15.80 16.03 6.42
N ASN A 112 14.95 15.66 5.46
CA ASN A 112 14.13 16.61 4.70
C ASN A 112 12.67 16.15 4.61
N TRP A 113 11.81 16.80 5.39
CA TRP A 113 10.41 16.41 5.48
C TRP A 113 9.51 17.04 4.40
N ALA A 114 10.04 17.92 3.54
CA ALA A 114 9.21 18.81 2.72
C ALA A 114 8.25 18.08 1.74
N VAL A 115 8.71 16.99 1.11
CA VAL A 115 7.88 16.24 0.15
C VAL A 115 6.89 15.35 0.89
N VAL A 116 7.33 14.64 1.93
CA VAL A 116 6.44 13.76 2.71
C VAL A 116 5.37 14.55 3.45
N ASP A 117 5.70 15.73 3.99
CA ASP A 117 4.75 16.67 4.59
C ASP A 117 3.68 17.06 3.58
N ARG A 118 4.07 17.38 2.33
CA ARG A 118 3.11 17.73 1.28
C ARG A 118 2.16 16.59 0.99
N ILE A 119 2.63 15.34 1.01
CA ILE A 119 1.78 14.16 0.78
C ILE A 119 0.81 13.97 1.95
N PHE A 120 1.32 13.97 3.19
CA PHE A 120 0.50 13.73 4.38
C PHE A 120 -0.46 14.90 4.66
N ASP A 121 -0.09 16.14 4.36
CA ASP A 121 -0.98 17.29 4.43
C ASP A 121 -2.18 17.14 3.49
N ILE A 122 -1.99 16.56 2.30
CA ILE A 122 -3.10 16.28 1.39
C ILE A 122 -4.05 15.24 1.99
N TYR A 123 -3.52 14.21 2.64
CA TYR A 123 -4.32 13.19 3.32
C TYR A 123 -5.12 13.82 4.46
N ARG A 124 -4.44 14.51 5.39
CA ARG A 124 -5.07 15.08 6.58
C ARG A 124 -6.05 16.20 6.24
N ALA A 125 -5.77 17.04 5.25
CA ALA A 125 -6.71 18.06 4.78
C ALA A 125 -8.00 17.49 4.18
N ARG A 126 -8.08 16.18 3.94
CA ARG A 126 -9.26 15.45 3.43
C ARG A 126 -9.82 14.46 4.44
N GLY A 127 -9.39 14.51 5.70
CA GLY A 127 -9.84 13.56 6.72
C GLY A 127 -9.35 12.12 6.46
N VAL A 128 -8.31 11.93 5.65
CA VAL A 128 -7.71 10.62 5.39
C VAL A 128 -6.50 10.46 6.30
N LYS A 129 -6.40 9.32 6.99
CA LYS A 129 -5.27 8.99 7.86
C LYS A 129 -4.20 8.21 7.09
N PRO A 130 -2.91 8.48 7.32
CA PRO A 130 -1.85 7.63 6.81
C PRO A 130 -1.96 6.19 7.37
N TYR A 131 -1.91 5.22 6.46
CA TYR A 131 -1.37 3.90 6.76
C TYR A 131 0.07 3.90 6.25
N VAL A 132 1.00 4.15 7.17
CA VAL A 132 2.39 4.46 6.89
C VAL A 132 3.17 3.20 6.58
N GLU A 133 3.63 3.07 5.35
CA GLU A 133 4.71 2.14 4.99
C GLU A 133 6.07 2.77 5.31
N LEU A 134 6.85 2.13 6.17
CA LEU A 134 8.24 2.46 6.43
C LEU A 134 9.12 1.83 5.34
N GLY A 135 9.12 2.45 4.16
CA GLY A 135 9.88 1.99 2.99
C GLY A 135 9.84 2.99 1.81
N PHE A 136 10.68 2.83 0.79
CA PHE A 136 11.78 1.86 0.70
C PHE A 136 13.12 2.48 1.14
N MET A 137 14.25 1.82 0.89
CA MET A 137 15.54 2.23 1.45
C MET A 137 16.05 3.53 0.81
N PRO A 138 16.38 4.59 1.59
CA PRO A 138 17.11 5.74 1.06
C PRO A 138 18.43 5.34 0.38
N GLU A 139 18.80 6.01 -0.70
CA GLU A 139 20.01 5.71 -1.48
C GLU A 139 21.27 5.71 -0.62
N ALA A 140 21.41 6.74 0.22
CA ALA A 140 22.55 6.88 1.12
C ALA A 140 22.61 5.79 2.21
N LEU A 141 21.52 5.09 2.52
CA LEU A 141 21.51 3.99 3.49
C LEU A 141 21.56 2.60 2.85
N SER A 142 21.32 2.48 1.55
CA SER A 142 21.32 1.18 0.89
C SER A 142 22.71 0.51 0.89
N THR A 143 22.73 -0.81 1.12
CA THR A 143 23.94 -1.64 0.93
C THR A 143 24.33 -1.81 -0.54
N ARG A 144 23.41 -1.58 -1.49
CA ARG A 144 23.64 -1.65 -2.93
C ARG A 144 22.90 -0.53 -3.66
N PRO A 145 23.38 0.73 -3.56
CA PRO A 145 22.63 1.86 -4.07
C PRO A 145 22.58 1.97 -5.59
N VAL A 146 23.56 1.42 -6.33
CA VAL A 146 23.69 1.66 -7.78
C VAL A 146 23.33 0.41 -8.60
N PRO A 147 22.48 0.51 -9.64
CA PRO A 147 21.64 1.68 -9.97
C PRO A 147 20.53 1.88 -8.93
N TYR A 148 20.15 3.13 -8.64
CA TYR A 148 19.18 3.43 -7.57
C TYR A 148 17.74 3.41 -8.08
N GLN A 149 17.34 4.44 -8.83
CA GLN A 149 16.03 4.49 -9.47
C GLN A 149 15.96 3.53 -10.66
N HIS A 150 14.85 2.82 -10.77
CA HIS A 150 14.59 1.93 -11.89
C HIS A 150 13.89 2.64 -13.05
N ASP A 151 14.00 2.08 -14.27
CA ASP A 151 13.19 2.45 -15.45
C ASP A 151 12.24 1.28 -15.76
N TRP A 152 11.18 1.14 -14.96
CA TRP A 152 10.20 0.07 -15.09
C TRP A 152 9.12 0.47 -16.08
N ARG A 153 8.76 -0.47 -16.96
CA ARG A 153 7.68 -0.30 -17.93
C ARG A 153 6.90 -1.62 -18.05
N PRO A 154 5.60 -1.59 -18.37
CA PRO A 154 4.88 -2.83 -18.67
C PRO A 154 5.61 -3.66 -19.73
N GLY A 155 5.98 -4.90 -19.37
CA GLY A 155 6.71 -5.82 -20.25
C GLY A 155 8.22 -5.59 -20.39
N SER A 156 8.84 -4.64 -19.69
CA SER A 156 10.30 -4.41 -19.73
C SER A 156 10.85 -3.71 -18.48
N GLY A 157 12.17 -3.66 -18.34
CA GLY A 157 12.85 -3.02 -17.20
C GLY A 157 12.98 -3.92 -15.97
N SER A 158 13.75 -3.45 -14.98
CA SER A 158 13.87 -4.09 -13.67
C SER A 158 13.03 -3.32 -12.66
N LEU A 159 12.28 -4.00 -11.80
CA LEU A 159 11.64 -3.33 -10.66
C LEU A 159 12.65 -3.17 -9.51
N ARG A 160 13.38 -4.25 -9.20
CA ARG A 160 14.32 -4.30 -8.08
C ARG A 160 15.66 -3.64 -8.45
N THR A 161 15.96 -2.53 -7.79
CA THR A 161 17.23 -1.79 -7.91
C THR A 161 17.68 -1.36 -6.51
N GLY A 162 18.47 -0.28 -6.36
CA GLY A 162 19.16 0.03 -5.11
C GLY A 162 18.26 0.38 -3.92
N TRP A 163 17.01 0.76 -4.15
CA TRP A 163 16.01 1.01 -3.10
C TRP A 163 15.58 -0.26 -2.34
N ALA A 164 15.80 -1.44 -2.91
CA ALA A 164 15.21 -2.69 -2.42
C ALA A 164 16.14 -3.49 -1.48
N TYR A 165 17.25 -2.90 -1.03
CA TYR A 165 18.28 -3.61 -0.26
C TYR A 165 18.30 -3.19 1.21
N PRO A 166 18.84 -4.04 2.11
CA PRO A 166 19.01 -3.72 3.52
C PRO A 166 19.82 -2.44 3.74
N PRO A 167 19.64 -1.77 4.90
CA PRO A 167 20.45 -0.64 5.29
C PRO A 167 21.87 -1.12 5.60
N ARG A 168 22.87 -0.30 5.24
CA ARG A 168 24.26 -0.51 5.63
C ARG A 168 24.49 -0.27 7.13
N ASP A 169 23.56 0.41 7.79
CA ASP A 169 23.56 0.71 9.22
C ASP A 169 22.12 0.70 9.76
N TYR A 170 21.80 -0.33 10.56
CA TYR A 170 20.48 -0.51 11.16
C TYR A 170 20.17 0.53 12.26
N ALA A 171 21.18 1.08 12.94
CA ALA A 171 20.98 2.12 13.95
C ALA A 171 20.60 3.44 13.27
N ARG A 172 21.21 3.77 12.13
CA ARG A 172 20.79 4.93 11.31
C ARG A 172 19.39 4.77 10.72
N TRP A 173 19.02 3.56 10.30
CA TRP A 173 17.65 3.25 9.87
C TRP A 173 16.63 3.46 11.00
N GLU A 174 16.91 2.92 12.19
CA GLU A 174 16.07 3.12 13.38
C GLU A 174 15.96 4.61 13.75
N GLU A 175 17.05 5.36 13.69
CA GLU A 175 17.08 6.78 14.01
C GLU A 175 16.32 7.63 12.98
N LEU A 176 16.42 7.33 11.69
CA LEU A 176 15.60 7.99 10.66
C LEU A 176 14.10 7.85 10.98
N ILE A 177 13.66 6.65 11.31
CA ILE A 177 12.25 6.38 11.61
C ILE A 177 11.83 7.10 12.89
N HIS A 178 12.68 7.08 13.92
CA HIS A 178 12.44 7.81 15.16
C HIS A 178 12.25 9.32 14.92
N GLN A 179 13.17 9.95 14.18
CA GLN A 179 13.10 11.37 13.84
C GLN A 179 11.88 11.70 13.00
N TRP A 180 11.51 10.84 12.05
CA TRP A 180 10.32 11.06 11.23
C TRP A 180 9.04 11.00 12.06
N VAL A 181 8.91 10.04 12.98
CA VAL A 181 7.73 9.95 13.85
C VAL A 181 7.65 11.14 14.81
N LEU A 182 8.77 11.60 15.38
CA LEU A 182 8.79 12.83 16.18
C LEU A 182 8.34 14.06 15.38
N HIS A 183 8.80 14.18 14.13
CA HIS A 183 8.37 15.24 13.23
C HIS A 183 6.86 15.16 12.95
N CYS A 184 6.33 13.98 12.65
CA CYS A 184 4.89 13.77 12.46
C CYS A 184 4.09 14.18 13.72
N ILE A 185 4.55 13.83 14.92
CA ILE A 185 3.91 14.23 16.18
C ILE A 185 3.90 15.75 16.33
N ALA A 186 5.03 16.41 16.04
CA ALA A 186 5.13 17.86 16.11
C ALA A 186 4.20 18.55 15.10
N ARG A 187 4.01 17.98 13.91
CA ARG A 187 3.21 18.55 12.82
C ARG A 187 1.71 18.29 12.95
N TYR A 188 1.32 17.07 13.28
CA TYR A 188 -0.09 16.61 13.24
C TYR A 188 -0.69 16.39 14.63
N GLY A 189 0.13 16.40 15.68
CA GLY A 189 -0.29 16.16 17.06
C GLY A 189 -0.26 14.68 17.43
N ARG A 190 0.18 14.40 18.65
CA ARG A 190 0.40 13.05 19.18
C ARG A 190 -0.82 12.14 19.06
N ALA A 191 -2.02 12.65 19.40
CA ALA A 191 -3.25 11.89 19.38
C ALA A 191 -3.66 11.46 17.95
N ASP A 192 -3.43 12.32 16.96
CA ASP A 192 -3.73 11.99 15.57
C ASP A 192 -2.76 10.91 15.06
N VAL A 193 -1.45 11.11 15.27
CA VAL A 193 -0.41 10.16 14.86
C VAL A 193 -0.55 8.81 15.56
N ALA A 194 -0.96 8.78 16.84
CA ALA A 194 -1.24 7.53 17.56
C ALA A 194 -2.42 6.73 16.97
N SER A 195 -3.28 7.38 16.18
CA SER A 195 -4.37 6.71 15.50
C SER A 195 -3.99 6.11 14.13
N TRP A 196 -2.78 6.41 13.63
CA TRP A 196 -2.25 5.87 12.37
C TRP A 196 -1.76 4.42 12.53
N TYR A 197 -1.48 3.78 11.41
CA TYR A 197 -0.83 2.46 11.35
C TYR A 197 0.58 2.62 10.78
N PHE A 198 1.54 1.91 11.36
CA PHE A 198 2.93 1.88 10.89
C PHE A 198 3.30 0.44 10.55
N GLU A 199 3.56 0.16 9.28
CA GLU A 199 4.07 -1.12 8.83
C GLU A 199 5.50 -0.98 8.29
N THR A 200 6.27 -2.05 8.36
CA THR A 200 7.62 -2.04 7.77
C THR A 200 7.62 -2.76 6.43
N TRP A 201 8.05 -2.03 5.39
CA TRP A 201 8.29 -2.57 4.05
C TRP A 201 7.05 -3.14 3.34
N ASN A 202 7.29 -3.79 2.20
CA ASN A 202 6.28 -4.43 1.36
C ASN A 202 6.82 -5.73 0.75
N GLU A 203 6.06 -6.81 0.82
CA GLU A 203 6.27 -8.09 0.12
C GLU A 203 7.73 -8.61 0.16
N ALA A 204 8.37 -8.55 1.35
CA ALA A 204 9.78 -8.96 1.51
C ALA A 204 10.04 -10.46 1.22
N ASN A 205 8.98 -11.27 1.17
CA ASN A 205 9.02 -12.66 0.76
C ASN A 205 9.15 -12.87 -0.75
N LEU A 206 9.07 -11.81 -1.56
CA LEU A 206 9.25 -11.84 -3.02
C LEU A 206 10.61 -11.24 -3.42
N PRO A 207 11.72 -12.01 -3.34
CA PRO A 207 13.07 -11.51 -3.59
C PRO A 207 13.32 -11.06 -5.03
N GLN A 208 12.46 -11.45 -5.96
CA GLN A 208 12.47 -11.00 -7.34
C GLN A 208 11.98 -9.55 -7.51
N TYR A 209 11.25 -9.00 -6.54
CA TYR A 209 10.59 -7.69 -6.67
C TYR A 209 11.01 -6.68 -5.60
N TYR A 210 10.79 -6.97 -4.32
CA TYR A 210 10.78 -5.92 -3.29
C TYR A 210 11.89 -6.05 -2.24
N TRP A 211 12.61 -7.16 -2.18
CA TRP A 211 13.66 -7.34 -1.17
C TRP A 211 14.89 -8.04 -1.73
N GLY A 212 16.05 -7.40 -1.63
CA GLY A 212 17.34 -7.90 -2.12
C GLY A 212 18.23 -8.52 -1.04
N GLY A 213 17.79 -8.52 0.22
CA GLY A 213 18.51 -9.10 1.36
C GLY A 213 18.02 -10.50 1.72
N THR A 214 18.54 -11.04 2.82
CA THR A 214 18.04 -12.28 3.42
C THR A 214 16.78 -12.05 4.25
N ARG A 215 16.09 -13.13 4.60
CA ARG A 215 14.93 -13.09 5.49
C ARG A 215 15.30 -12.50 6.87
N GLU A 216 16.44 -12.88 7.41
CA GLU A 216 16.95 -12.41 8.70
C GLU A 216 17.35 -10.93 8.65
N GLU A 217 17.85 -10.45 7.50
CA GLU A 217 18.07 -9.02 7.28
C GLU A 217 16.77 -8.23 7.30
N PHE A 218 15.69 -8.77 6.74
CA PHE A 218 14.37 -8.15 6.78
C PHE A 218 13.79 -8.16 8.21
N PHE A 219 13.92 -9.27 8.94
CA PHE A 219 13.45 -9.33 10.33
C PHE A 219 14.17 -8.31 11.22
N ARG A 220 15.50 -8.16 11.06
CA ARG A 220 16.26 -7.10 11.74
C ARG A 220 15.82 -5.68 11.32
N LEU A 221 15.43 -5.50 10.06
CA LEU A 221 14.93 -4.22 9.55
C LEU A 221 13.62 -3.84 10.23
N HIS A 222 12.72 -4.82 10.33
CA HIS A 222 11.45 -4.69 11.03
C HIS A 222 11.64 -4.34 12.50
N ASP A 223 12.49 -5.06 13.23
CA ASP A 223 12.73 -4.76 14.64
C ASP A 223 13.27 -3.33 14.84
N ALA A 224 14.22 -2.90 14.00
CA ALA A 224 14.79 -1.57 14.04
C ALA A 224 13.76 -0.48 13.72
N ALA A 225 12.90 -0.72 12.73
CA ALA A 225 11.82 0.19 12.39
C ALA A 225 10.81 0.35 13.54
N VAL A 226 10.33 -0.77 14.09
CA VAL A 226 9.38 -0.77 15.20
C VAL A 226 9.95 -0.11 16.44
N ARG A 227 11.22 -0.36 16.79
CA ARG A 227 11.89 0.35 17.89
C ARG A 227 11.95 1.85 17.65
N GLY A 228 12.26 2.29 16.43
CA GLY A 228 12.26 3.71 16.07
C GLY A 228 10.90 4.37 16.29
N VAL A 229 9.83 3.72 15.80
CA VAL A 229 8.44 4.19 16.01
C VAL A 229 8.09 4.23 17.49
N ARG A 230 8.26 3.13 18.23
CA ARG A 230 7.85 3.03 19.64
C ARG A 230 8.70 3.88 20.58
N ARG A 231 9.96 4.19 20.23
CA ARG A 231 10.77 5.17 20.97
C ARG A 231 10.18 6.58 20.86
N ALA A 232 9.61 6.96 19.71
CA ALA A 232 8.95 8.27 19.53
C ALA A 232 7.51 8.27 20.08
N LEU A 233 6.79 7.16 19.89
CA LEU A 233 5.37 7.03 20.18
C LEU A 233 5.07 5.65 20.79
N PRO A 234 5.20 5.51 22.13
CA PRO A 234 5.03 4.24 22.82
C PRO A 234 3.70 3.52 22.59
N GLU A 235 2.63 4.22 22.22
CA GLU A 235 1.29 3.65 21.93
C GLU A 235 0.97 3.46 20.44
N ALA A 236 1.92 3.75 19.53
CA ALA A 236 1.71 3.63 18.10
C ALA A 236 1.30 2.20 17.69
N ARG A 237 0.42 2.08 16.70
CA ARG A 237 0.08 0.77 16.12
C ARG A 237 1.14 0.37 15.10
N VAL A 238 1.85 -0.71 15.36
CA VAL A 238 2.94 -1.24 14.55
C VAL A 238 2.65 -2.68 14.11
N GLY A 239 3.09 -3.05 12.90
CA GLY A 239 2.80 -4.38 12.36
C GLY A 239 3.53 -4.69 11.05
N GLY A 240 3.20 -5.86 10.49
CA GLY A 240 3.82 -6.43 9.29
C GLY A 240 3.45 -7.91 9.11
N PRO A 241 4.15 -8.68 8.26
CA PRO A 241 5.28 -8.30 7.42
C PRO A 241 4.89 -7.86 6.01
N ASP A 242 3.59 -7.73 5.73
CA ASP A 242 3.05 -7.38 4.42
C ASP A 242 3.46 -8.37 3.31
N SER A 243 3.51 -9.67 3.65
CA SER A 243 3.84 -10.74 2.72
C SER A 243 2.78 -10.93 1.65
N ALA A 244 3.17 -11.37 0.45
CA ALA A 244 2.24 -11.68 -0.63
C ALA A 244 2.24 -13.15 -1.03
N GLY A 245 1.09 -13.62 -1.50
CA GLY A 245 0.90 -15.01 -1.89
C GLY A 245 0.48 -15.89 -0.72
N ALA A 246 0.32 -17.18 -1.00
CA ALA A 246 -0.07 -18.20 -0.02
C ALA A 246 0.84 -19.43 -0.15
N GLY A 247 0.96 -20.20 0.93
CA GLY A 247 1.64 -21.50 0.93
C GLY A 247 3.14 -21.47 1.27
N ASP A 248 3.71 -20.33 1.62
CA ASP A 248 5.06 -20.25 2.19
C ASP A 248 5.05 -20.21 3.74
N ASP A 249 6.24 -20.27 4.35
CA ASP A 249 6.44 -20.24 5.81
C ASP A 249 6.76 -18.84 6.35
N PHE A 250 6.72 -17.79 5.50
CA PHE A 250 7.33 -16.50 5.80
C PHE A 250 6.62 -15.79 6.95
N LEU A 251 5.29 -15.75 6.93
CA LEU A 251 4.50 -15.13 8.00
C LEU A 251 4.69 -15.86 9.34
N THR A 252 4.73 -17.19 9.33
CA THR A 252 4.98 -18.00 10.52
C THR A 252 6.38 -17.74 11.10
N ALA A 253 7.40 -17.71 10.24
CA ALA A 253 8.78 -17.41 10.64
C ALA A 253 8.91 -15.98 11.19
N PHE A 254 8.22 -15.02 10.58
CA PHE A 254 8.18 -13.63 11.05
C PHE A 254 7.55 -13.52 12.45
N MET A 255 6.41 -14.17 12.68
CA MET A 255 5.77 -14.16 14.01
C MET A 255 6.66 -14.78 15.08
N ALA A 256 7.31 -15.92 14.76
CA ALA A 256 8.24 -16.57 15.66
C ALA A 256 9.45 -15.67 15.99
N HIS A 257 10.00 -14.98 14.99
CA HIS A 257 11.07 -14.00 15.18
C HIS A 257 10.62 -12.85 16.07
N ALA A 258 9.50 -12.19 15.75
CA ALA A 258 9.00 -11.04 16.49
C ALA A 258 8.74 -11.39 17.97
N GLN A 259 8.17 -12.57 18.23
CA GLN A 259 7.97 -13.09 19.57
C GLN A 259 9.30 -13.31 20.30
N ALA A 260 10.28 -13.94 19.65
CA ALA A 260 11.60 -14.20 20.25
C ALA A 260 12.40 -12.92 20.51
N ALA A 261 12.31 -11.94 19.62
CA ALA A 261 12.98 -10.64 19.74
C ALA A 261 12.28 -9.69 20.73
N GLY A 262 11.01 -9.97 21.09
CA GLY A 262 10.20 -9.07 21.90
C GLY A 262 9.74 -7.81 21.15
N THR A 263 9.69 -7.88 19.82
CA THR A 263 9.26 -6.76 18.97
C THR A 263 7.74 -6.59 19.08
N PRO A 264 7.23 -5.40 19.48
CA PRO A 264 5.79 -5.16 19.54
C PRO A 264 5.12 -5.34 18.16
N THR A 265 4.02 -6.09 18.12
CA THR A 265 3.23 -6.34 16.92
C THR A 265 1.74 -6.23 17.25
N ASP A 266 1.11 -5.10 16.92
CA ASP A 266 -0.32 -4.86 17.20
C ASP A 266 -1.23 -5.38 16.09
N PHE A 267 -0.69 -5.57 14.89
CA PHE A 267 -1.42 -6.14 13.76
C PHE A 267 -0.50 -6.97 12.86
N LEU A 268 -1.11 -7.92 12.15
CA LEU A 268 -0.49 -8.65 11.06
C LEU A 268 -1.06 -8.17 9.73
N SER A 269 -0.21 -8.03 8.72
CA SER A 269 -0.61 -7.63 7.36
C SER A 269 -0.07 -8.59 6.31
N PHE A 270 -0.87 -8.79 5.26
CA PHE A 270 -0.54 -9.61 4.10
C PHE A 270 -1.40 -9.20 2.89
N HIS A 271 -0.91 -9.50 1.70
CA HIS A 271 -1.61 -9.26 0.45
C HIS A 271 -2.32 -10.52 -0.06
N ALA A 272 -3.65 -10.47 -0.06
CA ALA A 272 -4.49 -11.44 -0.74
C ALA A 272 -5.01 -10.84 -2.05
N LYS A 273 -4.58 -11.41 -3.18
CA LYS A 273 -5.03 -11.05 -4.53
C LYS A 273 -5.71 -12.27 -5.15
N GLY A 274 -6.81 -12.07 -5.87
CA GLY A 274 -7.37 -13.12 -6.71
C GLY A 274 -6.42 -13.48 -7.85
N GLN A 275 -6.52 -14.70 -8.37
CA GLN A 275 -5.78 -15.15 -9.57
C GLN A 275 -6.77 -15.33 -10.73
N PRO A 276 -7.26 -14.24 -11.35
CA PRO A 276 -8.16 -14.36 -12.49
C PRO A 276 -7.41 -14.98 -13.67
N GLU A 277 -8.05 -15.96 -14.32
CA GLU A 277 -7.56 -16.51 -15.58
C GLU A 277 -8.26 -15.82 -16.75
N VAL A 278 -7.48 -15.38 -17.73
CA VAL A 278 -8.04 -14.91 -19.00
C VAL A 278 -8.50 -16.14 -19.77
N ILE A 279 -9.80 -16.41 -19.74
CA ILE A 279 -10.38 -17.46 -20.57
C ILE A 279 -10.48 -16.90 -21.98
N ALA A 280 -9.79 -17.56 -22.93
CA ALA A 280 -9.95 -17.26 -24.35
C ALA A 280 -11.41 -17.50 -24.74
N ALA A 281 -12.18 -16.43 -24.87
CA ALA A 281 -13.46 -16.49 -25.54
C ALA A 281 -13.17 -16.62 -27.04
N ASN A 282 -13.78 -17.61 -27.69
CA ASN A 282 -13.81 -17.69 -29.15
C ASN A 282 -14.24 -16.32 -29.68
N SER A 283 -13.35 -15.69 -30.45
CA SER A 283 -13.45 -14.41 -31.15
C SER A 283 -14.81 -13.70 -31.03
N LEU A 284 -14.99 -12.85 -30.00
CA LEU A 284 -15.73 -11.57 -30.03
C LEU A 284 -16.03 -10.93 -28.65
N SER A 285 -15.67 -11.54 -27.51
CA SER A 285 -15.79 -10.86 -26.20
C SER A 285 -14.91 -11.52 -25.13
N ALA A 286 -13.79 -10.90 -24.75
CA ALA A 286 -13.01 -11.35 -23.61
C ALA A 286 -13.77 -11.04 -22.31
N ALA A 287 -14.27 -12.05 -21.63
CA ALA A 287 -14.78 -11.93 -20.27
C ALA A 287 -13.69 -12.34 -19.27
N LEU A 288 -13.34 -11.47 -18.32
CA LEU A 288 -12.52 -11.86 -17.18
C LEU A 288 -13.33 -12.81 -16.29
N ARG A 289 -12.79 -14.00 -15.99
CA ARG A 289 -13.31 -14.84 -14.91
C ARG A 289 -12.35 -14.76 -13.72
N CYS A 290 -12.84 -14.24 -12.60
CA CYS A 290 -12.19 -14.49 -11.31
C CYS A 290 -12.53 -15.92 -10.88
N VAL A 291 -11.56 -16.83 -11.04
CA VAL A 291 -11.65 -18.15 -10.41
C VAL A 291 -11.08 -18.00 -9.00
N PHE A 292 -11.94 -18.06 -7.99
CA PHE A 292 -11.49 -18.32 -6.63
C PHE A 292 -11.28 -19.84 -6.53
N SER A 293 -10.07 -20.31 -6.80
CA SER A 293 -9.71 -21.69 -6.49
C SER A 293 -9.44 -21.79 -4.99
N PRO A 294 -10.11 -22.68 -4.24
CA PRO A 294 -9.60 -23.09 -2.94
C PRO A 294 -8.30 -23.87 -3.18
N MET A 295 -7.19 -23.43 -2.61
CA MET A 295 -6.01 -24.26 -2.37
C MET A 295 -5.92 -24.56 -0.88
#